data_AF-A0AAW0FII2-F1
#
_entry.id   AF-A0AAW0FII2-F1
#
_cell.length_a   1.000
_cell.length_b   1.000
_cell.length_c   1.000
_cell.angle_alpha   90.00
_cell.angle_beta   90.00
_cell.angle_gamma   90.00
#
_symmetry.space_group_name_H-M   'P 1'
#
loop_
_entity.id
_entity.type
_entity.pdbx_description
1 polymer ?
#
loop_
_entity_poly.entity_id
_entity_poly.type
_entity_poly.pdbx_seq_one_letter_code
_entity_poly.pdbx_strand_id
1 'polypeptide(L)'
;MTKSTVNNKYKKDENKPFHILKKTLEDTQTEREKIKTGKNVAHLFTRDFRLGDNFALSQASELAQESEVRLLVYLSIPKKISVLIQLKSLEIVKQDLKKKNIPLYTLNVDKKKDINSSILKFLKDYEISHLFANIEYEVDELRQFIDLTKSLLENKISFQPFHDTCVVKPGELATKSKGTQYAVFTPWYRAWVAYLESLDDPFPNYPQPEANSSTKGLEKLFESKIPEPKSDFYKLNAKSLEFFDKTWSVGEHNAEKQLLDYIKSKTIKLYDDLRNEISTDATSHMSRHLASGTISSRTCIRLI
;
A
#
# COMPACT_ATOMS: atom_id res chain seq x y z
N MET A 1 -27.69 7.56 5.44
CA MET A 1 -27.83 6.99 6.80
C MET A 1 -27.73 8.14 7.80
N THR A 2 -28.56 8.18 8.84
CA THR A 2 -28.43 9.19 9.91
C THR A 2 -27.28 8.82 10.86
N LYS A 3 -26.69 9.79 11.57
CA LYS A 3 -25.56 9.56 12.51
C LYS A 3 -25.88 8.48 13.57
N SER A 4 -27.13 8.43 14.03
CA SER A 4 -27.63 7.42 14.98
C SER A 4 -27.55 5.98 14.42
N THR A 5 -27.89 5.78 13.14
CA THR A 5 -27.84 4.46 12.49
C THR A 5 -26.41 3.95 12.31
N VAL A 6 -25.44 4.84 12.07
CA VAL A 6 -24.03 4.46 11.89
C VAL A 6 -23.40 4.03 13.22
N ASN A 7 -23.69 4.73 14.33
CA ASN A 7 -23.19 4.37 15.65
C ASN A 7 -23.72 3.01 16.13
N ASN A 8 -24.97 2.68 15.83
CA ASN A 8 -25.53 1.36 16.18
C ASN A 8 -24.95 0.22 15.34
N LYS A 9 -24.60 0.48 14.07
CA LYS A 9 -24.05 -0.55 13.16
C LYS A 9 -22.74 -1.15 13.67
N TYR A 10 -21.84 -0.33 14.21
CA TYR A 10 -20.48 -0.74 14.62
C TYR A 10 -20.31 -0.96 16.12
N LYS A 11 -21.41 -1.06 16.87
CA LYS A 11 -21.38 -1.28 18.32
C LYS A 11 -20.77 -2.63 18.70
N LYS A 12 -20.94 -3.65 17.86
CA LYS A 12 -20.29 -4.94 17.99
C LYS A 12 -19.06 -5.02 17.10
N ASP A 13 -17.97 -5.57 17.62
CA ASP A 13 -16.70 -5.71 16.89
C ASP A 13 -16.85 -6.53 15.61
N GLU A 14 -17.66 -7.60 15.62
CA GLU A 14 -17.97 -8.43 14.44
C GLU A 14 -18.53 -7.64 13.25
N ASN A 15 -19.16 -6.49 13.50
CA ASN A 15 -19.71 -5.64 12.45
C ASN A 15 -18.70 -4.63 11.91
N LYS A 16 -17.53 -4.46 12.54
CA LYS A 16 -16.51 -3.53 12.06
C LYS A 16 -15.91 -4.06 10.76
N PRO A 17 -15.60 -3.18 9.78
CA PRO A 17 -15.13 -3.61 8.46
C PRO A 17 -13.89 -4.51 8.51
N PHE A 18 -12.99 -4.31 9.47
CA PHE A 18 -11.82 -5.16 9.65
C PHE A 18 -12.19 -6.63 9.90
N HIS A 19 -13.11 -6.89 10.85
CA HIS A 19 -13.57 -8.24 11.16
C HIS A 19 -14.39 -8.85 10.03
N ILE A 20 -15.20 -8.04 9.34
CA ILE A 20 -15.94 -8.48 8.15
C ILE A 20 -14.97 -8.88 7.02
N LEU A 21 -13.91 -8.10 6.78
CA LEU A 21 -12.89 -8.43 5.78
C LEU A 21 -12.19 -9.73 6.13
N LYS A 22 -11.71 -9.87 7.38
CA LYS A 22 -11.06 -11.10 7.86
C LYS A 22 -11.95 -12.33 7.62
N LYS A 23 -13.20 -12.28 8.10
CA LYS A 23 -14.17 -13.36 7.90
C LYS A 23 -14.46 -13.62 6.42
N THR A 24 -14.60 -12.58 5.61
CA THR A 24 -14.83 -12.73 4.16
C THR A 24 -13.66 -13.43 3.48
N LEU A 25 -12.42 -13.14 3.87
CA LEU A 25 -11.23 -13.77 3.31
C LEU A 25 -11.13 -15.26 3.71
N GLU A 26 -11.45 -15.58 4.96
CA GLU A 26 -11.55 -16.95 5.49
C GLU A 26 -12.65 -17.75 4.76
N ASP A 27 -13.88 -17.22 4.73
CA ASP A 27 -15.05 -17.88 4.12
C ASP A 27 -14.86 -18.14 2.61
N THR A 28 -14.04 -17.33 1.93
CA THR A 28 -13.82 -17.42 0.47
C THR A 28 -12.50 -18.10 0.09
N GLN A 29 -11.66 -18.47 1.05
CA GLN A 29 -10.29 -18.94 0.80
C GLN A 29 -10.24 -20.14 -0.16
N THR A 30 -10.96 -21.20 0.17
CA THR A 30 -10.98 -22.45 -0.61
C THR A 30 -11.38 -22.24 -2.07
N GLU A 31 -12.34 -21.36 -2.34
CA GLU A 31 -12.78 -21.09 -3.72
C GLU A 31 -11.79 -20.19 -4.47
N ARG A 32 -11.14 -19.25 -3.78
CA ARG A 32 -10.10 -18.40 -4.36
C ARG A 32 -8.84 -19.19 -4.73
N GLU A 33 -8.45 -20.17 -3.92
CA GLU A 33 -7.27 -21.04 -4.14
C GLU A 33 -7.44 -22.01 -5.32
N LYS A 34 -8.68 -22.34 -5.70
CA LYS A 34 -8.97 -23.20 -6.86
C LYS A 34 -8.84 -22.48 -8.20
N ILE A 35 -8.76 -21.15 -8.20
CA ILE A 35 -8.72 -20.35 -9.43
C ILE A 35 -7.34 -20.53 -10.08
N LYS A 36 -7.33 -20.92 -11.36
CA LYS A 36 -6.10 -21.05 -12.13
C LYS A 36 -5.60 -19.69 -12.60
N THR A 37 -4.29 -19.53 -12.71
CA THR A 37 -3.66 -18.33 -13.24
C THR A 37 -4.09 -18.09 -14.70
N GLY A 38 -4.45 -16.83 -15.00
CA GLY A 38 -4.77 -16.36 -16.35
C GLY A 38 -3.50 -16.06 -17.14
N LYS A 39 -3.58 -15.21 -18.19
CA LYS A 39 -2.38 -14.84 -18.97
C LYS A 39 -1.48 -13.82 -18.28
N ASN A 40 -1.99 -13.20 -17.22
CA ASN A 40 -1.34 -12.13 -16.47
C ASN A 40 -1.76 -12.23 -14.99
N VAL A 41 -0.89 -11.74 -14.12
CA VAL A 41 -1.16 -11.48 -12.69
C VAL A 41 -1.13 -9.98 -12.48
N ALA A 42 -1.93 -9.46 -11.54
CA ALA A 42 -1.93 -8.04 -11.24
C ALA A 42 -1.68 -7.70 -9.77
N HIS A 43 -0.95 -6.60 -9.58
CA HIS A 43 -0.85 -5.91 -8.29
C HIS A 43 -1.55 -4.55 -8.38
N LEU A 44 -2.42 -4.27 -7.41
CA LEU A 44 -3.06 -2.98 -7.20
C LEU A 44 -2.31 -2.23 -6.10
N PHE A 45 -1.63 -1.14 -6.49
CA PHE A 45 -1.14 -0.17 -5.51
C PHE A 45 -2.31 0.55 -4.85
N THR A 46 -2.13 0.93 -3.58
CA THR A 46 -3.13 1.68 -2.83
C THR A 46 -2.50 2.97 -2.28
N ARG A 47 -1.56 2.87 -1.33
CA ARG A 47 -0.72 3.96 -0.80
C ARG A 47 0.70 3.50 -0.47
N ASP A 48 1.18 2.49 -1.17
CA ASP A 48 2.41 1.74 -0.91
C ASP A 48 3.39 1.82 -2.08
N PHE A 49 3.69 3.04 -2.54
CA PHE A 49 4.47 3.32 -3.76
C PHE A 49 5.96 3.03 -3.61
N ARG A 50 6.29 1.75 -3.50
CA ARG A 50 7.65 1.20 -3.42
C ARG A 50 7.69 -0.19 -4.04
N LEU A 51 8.86 -0.58 -4.55
CA LEU A 51 9.12 -1.91 -5.10
C LEU A 51 9.68 -2.85 -4.04
N GLY A 52 10.55 -2.35 -3.15
CA GLY A 52 11.19 -3.11 -2.10
C GLY A 52 10.31 -3.27 -0.87
N ASP A 53 10.42 -4.42 -0.21
CA ASP A 53 9.67 -4.76 1.00
C ASP A 53 8.17 -4.43 0.88
N ASN A 54 7.60 -4.76 -0.28
CA ASN A 54 6.18 -4.67 -0.57
C ASN A 54 5.64 -6.10 -0.67
N PHE A 55 4.91 -6.55 0.37
CA PHE A 55 4.55 -7.96 0.46
C PHE A 55 3.61 -8.39 -0.68
N ALA A 56 2.50 -7.68 -0.91
CA ALA A 56 1.57 -8.04 -1.98
C ALA A 56 2.20 -7.97 -3.38
N LEU A 57 3.12 -7.03 -3.65
CA LEU A 57 3.82 -6.96 -4.93
C LEU A 57 4.80 -8.12 -5.10
N SER A 58 5.52 -8.48 -4.04
CA SER A 58 6.41 -9.66 -4.02
C SER A 58 5.62 -10.95 -4.29
N GLN A 59 4.48 -11.15 -3.63
CA GLN A 59 3.61 -12.32 -3.87
C GLN A 59 3.02 -12.34 -5.29
N ALA A 60 2.65 -11.18 -5.84
CA ALA A 60 2.19 -11.09 -7.22
C ALA A 60 3.30 -11.45 -8.22
N SER A 61 4.54 -11.03 -7.94
CA SER A 61 5.71 -11.36 -8.75
C SER A 61 6.04 -12.85 -8.69
N GLU A 62 6.04 -13.44 -7.50
CA GLU A 62 6.30 -14.87 -7.28
C GLU A 62 5.31 -15.72 -8.08
N LEU A 63 4.00 -15.48 -7.94
CA LEU A 63 2.99 -16.22 -8.71
C LEU A 63 3.15 -16.02 -10.23
N ALA A 64 3.50 -14.81 -10.67
CA ALA A 64 3.72 -14.54 -12.08
C ALA A 64 4.89 -15.36 -12.64
N GLN A 65 5.97 -15.50 -11.87
CA GLN A 65 7.13 -16.32 -12.24
C GLN A 65 6.81 -17.81 -12.25
N GLU A 66 6.21 -18.33 -11.19
CA GLU A 66 5.85 -19.74 -11.07
C GLU A 66 4.87 -20.19 -12.16
N SER A 67 3.97 -19.29 -12.57
CA SER A 67 3.01 -19.56 -13.64
C SER A 67 3.54 -19.21 -15.04
N GLU A 68 4.75 -18.68 -15.16
CA GLU A 68 5.36 -18.19 -16.42
C GLU A 68 4.50 -17.15 -17.16
N VAL A 69 3.87 -16.25 -16.40
CA VAL A 69 3.02 -15.16 -16.92
C VAL A 69 3.58 -13.79 -16.57
N ARG A 70 2.95 -12.74 -17.10
CA ARG A 70 3.42 -11.37 -16.89
C ARG A 70 2.74 -10.73 -15.68
N LEU A 71 3.50 -9.98 -14.92
CA LEU A 71 3.01 -9.10 -13.87
C LEU A 71 2.62 -7.74 -14.48
N LEU A 72 1.40 -7.30 -14.17
CA LEU A 72 0.88 -5.98 -14.50
C LEU A 72 0.64 -5.22 -13.19
N VAL A 73 1.18 -4.02 -13.08
CA VAL A 73 0.91 -3.17 -11.94
C VAL A 73 -0.10 -2.12 -12.36
N TYR A 74 -1.06 -1.84 -11.51
CA TYR A 74 -1.96 -0.74 -11.76
C TYR A 74 -2.36 -0.04 -10.48
N LEU A 75 -2.87 1.17 -10.65
CA LEU A 75 -3.38 1.99 -9.58
C LEU A 75 -4.80 2.41 -9.97
N SER A 76 -5.76 2.11 -9.11
CA SER A 76 -7.11 2.62 -9.26
C SER A 76 -7.25 3.93 -8.48
N ILE A 77 -7.34 5.03 -9.22
CA ILE A 77 -7.45 6.36 -8.63
C ILE A 77 -8.87 6.85 -8.91
N PRO A 78 -9.75 7.05 -7.89
CA PRO A 78 -10.78 8.08 -8.07
C PRO A 78 -10.04 9.36 -8.42
N LYS A 79 -10.48 10.18 -9.38
CA LYS A 79 -9.89 11.45 -9.88
C LYS A 79 -9.17 12.44 -8.90
N LYS A 80 -9.01 12.13 -7.62
CA LYS A 80 -8.51 12.91 -6.49
C LYS A 80 -7.31 12.21 -5.80
N ILE A 81 -6.14 12.20 -6.43
CA ILE A 81 -4.90 12.36 -5.66
C ILE A 81 -4.57 13.84 -5.72
N SER A 82 -4.73 14.53 -4.59
CA SER A 82 -4.42 15.95 -4.44
C SER A 82 -3.02 16.18 -3.86
N VAL A 83 -2.26 15.12 -3.62
CA VAL A 83 -0.96 15.19 -2.93
C VAL A 83 0.15 15.01 -3.95
N LEU A 84 0.83 16.10 -4.28
CA LEU A 84 1.91 16.14 -5.27
C LEU A 84 3.04 15.13 -4.99
N ILE A 85 3.34 14.87 -3.70
CA ILE A 85 4.31 13.83 -3.28
C ILE A 85 3.92 12.47 -3.83
N GLN A 86 2.64 12.06 -3.71
CA GLN A 86 2.17 10.77 -4.18
C GLN A 86 2.29 10.65 -5.71
N LEU A 87 1.90 11.70 -6.44
CA LEU A 87 1.99 11.70 -7.91
C LEU A 87 3.44 11.62 -8.40
N LYS A 88 4.35 12.40 -7.80
CA LYS A 88 5.78 12.35 -8.15
C LYS A 88 6.42 11.02 -7.76
N SER A 89 6.08 10.45 -6.59
CA SER A 89 6.54 9.12 -6.19
C SER A 89 6.05 8.03 -7.14
N LEU A 90 4.81 8.12 -7.60
CA LEU A 90 4.24 7.16 -8.55
C LEU A 90 4.93 7.23 -9.92
N GLU A 91 5.35 8.42 -10.37
CA GLU A 91 6.15 8.57 -11.58
C GLU A 91 7.52 7.87 -11.45
N ILE A 92 8.16 7.97 -10.28
CA ILE A 92 9.43 7.26 -9.99
C ILE A 92 9.19 5.73 -10.03
N VAL A 93 8.17 5.24 -9.33
CA VAL A 93 7.80 3.81 -9.33
C VAL A 93 7.52 3.32 -10.75
N LYS A 94 6.80 4.10 -11.56
CA LYS A 94 6.53 3.77 -12.95
C LYS A 94 7.82 3.64 -13.77
N GLN A 95 8.79 4.54 -13.56
CA GLN A 95 10.10 4.45 -14.23
C GLN A 95 10.88 3.22 -13.81
N ASP A 96 10.84 2.85 -12.53
CA ASP A 96 11.54 1.66 -12.01
C ASP A 96 10.90 0.35 -12.48
N LEU A 97 9.58 0.27 -12.49
CA LEU A 97 8.85 -0.88 -13.07
C LEU A 97 9.10 -1.00 -14.58
N LYS A 98 9.20 0.12 -15.31
CA LYS A 98 9.53 0.10 -16.73
C LYS A 98 10.89 -0.53 -17.01
N LYS A 99 11.89 -0.32 -16.16
CA LYS A 99 13.21 -0.99 -16.27
C LYS A 99 13.12 -2.51 -16.13
N LYS A 100 12.06 -3.00 -15.46
CA LYS A 100 11.74 -4.42 -15.26
C LYS A 100 10.70 -4.95 -16.26
N ASN A 101 10.41 -4.22 -17.35
CA ASN A 101 9.37 -4.58 -18.31
C ASN A 101 7.97 -4.79 -17.69
N ILE A 102 7.71 -4.17 -16.54
CA ILE A 102 6.41 -4.21 -15.86
C ILE A 102 5.69 -2.88 -16.14
N PRO A 103 4.50 -2.90 -16.76
CA PRO A 103 3.74 -1.67 -16.94
C PRO A 103 3.09 -1.24 -15.61
N LEU A 104 3.07 0.07 -15.36
CA LEU A 104 2.19 0.69 -14.37
C LEU A 104 1.08 1.43 -15.09
N TYR A 105 -0.15 0.90 -14.98
CA TYR A 105 -1.34 1.49 -15.58
C TYR A 105 -2.14 2.28 -14.54
N THR A 106 -2.53 3.51 -14.86
CA THR A 106 -3.44 4.28 -13.99
C THR A 106 -4.87 4.21 -14.52
N LEU A 107 -5.74 3.57 -13.76
CA LEU A 107 -7.16 3.50 -14.06
C LEU A 107 -7.86 4.75 -13.49
N ASN A 108 -8.21 5.69 -14.37
CA ASN A 108 -8.88 6.92 -14.00
C ASN A 108 -10.41 6.71 -13.99
N VAL A 109 -11.02 6.87 -12.82
CA VAL A 109 -12.47 6.67 -12.65
C VAL A 109 -13.13 7.97 -12.21
N ASP A 110 -14.19 8.37 -12.92
CA ASP A 110 -14.91 9.63 -12.67
C ASP A 110 -15.62 9.65 -11.31
N LYS A 111 -16.26 8.53 -10.95
CA LYS A 111 -17.07 8.41 -9.74
C LYS A 111 -16.57 7.24 -8.89
N LYS A 112 -16.44 7.45 -7.58
CA LYS A 112 -15.97 6.42 -6.62
C LYS A 112 -16.76 5.10 -6.74
N LYS A 113 -18.07 5.19 -7.00
CA LYS A 113 -18.95 4.02 -7.16
C LYS A 113 -18.63 3.14 -8.37
N ASP A 114 -17.95 3.67 -9.38
CA ASP A 114 -17.63 2.96 -10.62
C ASP A 114 -16.22 2.32 -10.56
N ILE A 115 -15.52 2.44 -9.42
CA ILE A 115 -14.16 1.91 -9.29
C ILE A 115 -14.14 0.39 -9.42
N ASN A 116 -14.95 -0.33 -8.64
CA ASN A 116 -14.90 -1.79 -8.61
C ASN A 116 -15.30 -2.40 -9.96
N SER A 117 -16.29 -1.81 -10.65
CA SER A 117 -16.68 -2.26 -12.00
C SER A 117 -15.59 -1.97 -13.03
N SER A 118 -14.89 -0.84 -12.92
CA SER A 118 -13.75 -0.51 -13.79
C SER A 118 -12.56 -1.44 -13.54
N ILE A 119 -12.28 -1.80 -12.29
CA ILE A 119 -11.27 -2.79 -11.91
C ILE A 119 -11.63 -4.14 -12.55
N LEU A 120 -12.85 -4.64 -12.35
CA LEU A 120 -13.30 -5.90 -12.93
C LEU A 120 -13.16 -5.92 -14.45
N LYS A 121 -13.54 -4.83 -15.13
CA LYS A 121 -13.38 -4.70 -16.58
C LYS A 121 -11.91 -4.81 -16.98
N PHE A 122 -11.02 -4.08 -16.32
CA PHE A 122 -9.59 -4.13 -16.60
C PHE A 122 -9.03 -5.55 -16.42
N LEU A 123 -9.38 -6.24 -15.33
CA LEU A 123 -8.92 -7.61 -15.10
C LEU A 123 -9.38 -8.57 -16.21
N LYS A 124 -10.62 -8.43 -16.69
CA LYS A 124 -11.13 -9.22 -17.82
C LYS A 124 -10.44 -8.90 -19.14
N ASP A 125 -10.29 -7.61 -19.46
CA ASP A 125 -9.67 -7.15 -20.72
C ASP A 125 -8.23 -7.64 -20.89
N TYR A 126 -7.52 -7.87 -19.78
CA TYR A 126 -6.15 -8.38 -19.75
C TYR A 126 -6.04 -9.83 -19.26
N GLU A 127 -7.13 -10.59 -19.21
CA GLU A 127 -7.13 -12.02 -18.83
C GLU A 127 -6.41 -12.29 -17.50
N ILE A 128 -6.60 -11.39 -16.52
CA ILE A 128 -6.06 -11.51 -15.16
C ILE A 128 -7.07 -12.25 -14.29
N SER A 129 -6.63 -13.35 -13.67
CA SER A 129 -7.42 -14.10 -12.69
C SER A 129 -6.94 -13.94 -11.26
N HIS A 130 -5.82 -13.24 -11.02
CA HIS A 130 -5.25 -13.02 -9.70
C HIS A 130 -4.90 -11.55 -9.49
N LEU A 131 -5.47 -10.96 -8.45
CA LEU A 131 -5.25 -9.58 -8.04
C LEU A 131 -4.70 -9.54 -6.61
N PHE A 132 -3.58 -8.85 -6.43
CA PHE A 132 -2.90 -8.67 -5.15
C PHE A 132 -2.95 -7.21 -4.72
N ALA A 133 -3.05 -6.92 -3.42
CA ALA A 133 -2.95 -5.56 -2.87
C ALA A 133 -2.50 -5.58 -1.42
N ASN A 134 -1.90 -4.50 -0.93
CA ASN A 134 -1.70 -4.31 0.51
C ASN A 134 -2.92 -3.63 1.14
N ILE A 135 -3.29 -4.08 2.34
CA ILE A 135 -4.47 -3.60 3.08
C ILE A 135 -4.25 -2.16 3.57
N GLU A 136 -5.21 -1.31 3.22
CA GLU A 136 -5.47 -0.05 3.89
C GLU A 136 -6.54 -0.26 4.97
N TYR A 137 -6.25 0.15 6.20
CA TYR A 137 -7.10 -0.16 7.36
C TYR A 137 -8.23 0.85 7.60
N GLU A 138 -8.34 1.85 6.73
CA GLU A 138 -9.39 2.85 6.74
C GLU A 138 -10.75 2.23 6.35
N VAL A 139 -11.82 2.81 6.90
CA VAL A 139 -13.16 2.19 6.89
C VAL A 139 -13.72 1.99 5.48
N ASP A 140 -13.50 2.95 4.58
CA ASP A 140 -14.05 2.88 3.23
C ASP A 140 -13.26 1.90 2.35
N GLU A 141 -11.96 1.84 2.58
CA GLU A 141 -10.98 1.00 1.89
C GLU A 141 -11.21 -0.46 2.29
N LEU A 142 -11.41 -0.74 3.58
CA LEU A 142 -11.81 -2.06 4.06
C LEU A 142 -13.15 -2.52 3.47
N ARG A 143 -14.14 -1.62 3.36
CA ARG A 143 -15.43 -1.93 2.70
C ARG A 143 -15.22 -2.25 1.23
N GLN A 144 -14.39 -1.47 0.54
CA GLN A 144 -14.06 -1.74 -0.86
C GLN A 144 -13.39 -3.09 -1.02
N PHE A 145 -12.46 -3.46 -0.14
CA PHE A 145 -11.78 -4.75 -0.17
C PHE A 145 -12.76 -5.90 0.05
N ILE A 146 -13.72 -5.77 0.98
CA ILE A 146 -14.80 -6.75 1.15
C ILE A 146 -15.61 -6.93 -0.14
N ASP A 147 -16.00 -5.81 -0.77
CA ASP A 147 -16.79 -5.83 -2.01
C ASP A 147 -15.99 -6.42 -3.18
N LEU A 148 -14.70 -6.11 -3.31
CA LEU A 148 -13.80 -6.68 -4.31
C LEU A 148 -13.63 -8.19 -4.10
N THR A 149 -13.39 -8.66 -2.86
CA THR A 149 -13.23 -10.09 -2.58
C THR A 149 -14.44 -10.89 -3.06
N LYS A 150 -15.65 -10.39 -2.81
CA LYS A 150 -16.90 -11.08 -3.21
C LYS A 150 -17.14 -10.99 -4.73
N SER A 151 -17.15 -9.76 -5.27
CA SER A 151 -17.50 -9.53 -6.67
C SER A 151 -16.49 -10.11 -7.66
N LEU A 152 -15.20 -10.11 -7.33
CA LEU A 152 -14.17 -10.72 -8.18
C LEU A 152 -14.27 -12.25 -8.16
N LEU A 153 -14.56 -12.85 -7.00
CA LEU A 153 -14.74 -14.29 -6.89
C LEU A 153 -15.93 -14.81 -7.72
N GLU A 154 -17.05 -14.08 -7.72
CA GLU A 154 -18.21 -14.37 -8.61
C GLU A 154 -17.80 -14.41 -10.09
N ASN A 155 -16.76 -13.67 -10.46
CA ASN A 155 -16.20 -13.59 -11.81
C ASN A 155 -14.96 -14.48 -12.00
N LYS A 156 -14.70 -15.44 -11.10
CA LYS A 156 -13.55 -16.36 -11.14
C LYS A 156 -12.19 -15.65 -11.12
N ILE A 157 -12.11 -14.55 -10.36
CA ILE A 157 -10.88 -13.81 -10.11
C ILE A 157 -10.58 -13.86 -8.61
N SER A 158 -9.38 -14.33 -8.27
CA SER A 158 -8.85 -14.40 -6.91
C SER A 158 -8.32 -13.03 -6.49
N PHE A 159 -8.95 -12.40 -5.49
CA PHE A 159 -8.41 -11.21 -4.85
C PHE A 159 -7.70 -11.58 -3.54
N GLN A 160 -6.47 -11.11 -3.38
CA GLN A 160 -5.60 -11.44 -2.26
C GLN A 160 -5.04 -10.15 -1.63
N PRO A 161 -5.73 -9.58 -0.64
CA PRO A 161 -5.22 -8.47 0.14
C PRO A 161 -4.32 -8.94 1.29
N PHE A 162 -3.17 -8.30 1.49
CA PHE A 162 -2.17 -8.67 2.49
C PHE A 162 -1.93 -7.60 3.55
N HIS A 163 -1.56 -8.03 4.75
CA HIS A 163 -1.09 -7.12 5.80
C HIS A 163 0.36 -6.73 5.54
N ASP A 164 0.62 -5.43 5.46
CA ASP A 164 1.95 -4.91 5.11
C ASP A 164 2.24 -3.53 5.72
N THR A 165 1.24 -2.64 5.81
CA THR A 165 1.39 -1.28 6.33
C THR A 165 1.96 -1.20 7.75
N CYS A 166 1.59 -2.15 8.61
CA CYS A 166 2.01 -2.21 10.01
C CYS A 166 3.05 -3.31 10.21
N VAL A 167 4.06 -3.05 11.06
CA VAL A 167 5.05 -4.05 11.48
C VAL A 167 4.37 -5.23 12.17
N VAL A 168 3.52 -4.94 13.16
CA VAL A 168 2.66 -5.94 13.80
C VAL A 168 1.26 -5.82 13.21
N LYS A 169 0.74 -6.94 12.69
CA LYS A 169 -0.56 -6.98 12.02
C LYS A 169 -1.65 -6.59 13.03
N PRO A 170 -2.60 -5.72 12.66
CA PRO A 170 -3.74 -5.41 13.53
C PRO A 170 -4.50 -6.68 13.93
N GLY A 171 -4.81 -6.81 15.21
CA GLY A 171 -5.48 -7.98 15.77
C GLY A 171 -4.56 -9.04 16.39
N GLU A 172 -3.24 -8.98 16.15
CA GLU A 172 -2.26 -9.89 16.79
C GLU A 172 -2.08 -9.61 18.28
N LEU A 173 -2.19 -8.33 18.67
CA LEU A 173 -2.02 -7.92 20.06
C LEU A 173 -3.38 -7.69 20.73
N ALA A 174 -3.57 -8.35 21.86
CA ALA A 174 -4.72 -8.19 22.73
C ALA A 174 -4.30 -8.07 24.19
N THR A 175 -5.10 -7.34 24.97
CA THR A 175 -4.89 -7.22 26.42
C THR A 175 -4.97 -8.59 27.08
N LYS A 176 -3.98 -8.92 27.94
CA LYS A 176 -3.95 -10.21 28.66
C LYS A 176 -5.17 -10.44 29.57
N SER A 177 -5.78 -9.37 30.06
CA SER A 177 -6.89 -9.44 31.03
C SER A 177 -8.24 -9.73 30.38
N LYS A 178 -8.56 -9.08 29.26
CA LYS A 178 -9.90 -9.14 28.64
C LYS A 178 -9.89 -9.63 27.19
N GLY A 179 -8.72 -9.85 26.60
CA GLY A 179 -8.60 -10.19 25.17
C GLY A 179 -9.03 -9.04 24.24
N THR A 180 -9.22 -7.82 24.75
CA THR A 180 -9.65 -6.67 23.97
C THR A 180 -8.46 -5.89 23.40
N GLN A 181 -8.72 -5.02 22.42
CA GLN A 181 -7.71 -4.07 21.91
C GLN A 181 -7.15 -3.18 23.03
N TYR A 182 -5.89 -2.77 22.88
CA TYR A 182 -5.27 -1.83 23.81
C TYR A 182 -5.81 -0.41 23.61
N ALA A 183 -6.18 0.24 24.71
CA ALA A 183 -6.60 1.65 24.72
C ALA A 183 -5.51 2.61 25.24
N VAL A 184 -4.40 2.08 25.78
CA VAL A 184 -3.30 2.86 26.36
C VAL A 184 -1.99 2.46 25.69
N PHE A 185 -1.18 3.46 25.33
CA PHE A 185 0.07 3.27 24.57
C PHE A 185 1.12 2.45 25.33
N THR A 186 1.45 2.78 26.58
CA THR A 186 2.57 2.14 27.28
C THR A 186 2.40 0.61 27.44
N PRO A 187 1.24 0.08 27.86
CA PRO A 187 1.01 -1.36 27.89
C PRO A 187 1.03 -2.00 26.50
N TRP A 188 0.53 -1.29 25.48
CA TRP A 188 0.57 -1.75 24.09
C TRP A 188 2.01 -1.86 23.60
N TYR A 189 2.83 -0.83 23.79
CA TYR A 189 4.23 -0.79 23.37
C TYR A 189 5.05 -1.93 24.00
N ARG A 190 4.87 -2.18 25.30
CA ARG A 190 5.54 -3.31 25.98
C ARG A 190 5.14 -4.66 25.39
N ALA A 191 3.86 -4.85 25.09
CA ALA A 191 3.39 -6.08 24.45
C ALA A 191 3.88 -6.19 23.00
N TRP A 192 3.96 -5.07 22.28
CA TRP A 192 4.46 -4.99 20.92
C TRP A 192 5.94 -5.38 20.83
N VAL A 193 6.78 -4.85 21.71
CA VAL A 193 8.20 -5.23 21.79
C VAL A 193 8.36 -6.71 22.10
N ALA A 194 7.70 -7.20 23.17
CA ALA A 194 7.77 -8.61 23.56
C ALA A 194 7.27 -9.57 22.47
N TYR A 195 6.27 -9.16 21.69
CA TYR A 195 5.80 -9.93 20.55
C TYR A 195 6.86 -10.02 19.46
N LEU A 196 7.50 -8.90 19.09
CA LEU A 196 8.56 -8.92 18.07
C LEU A 196 9.79 -9.72 18.51
N GLU A 197 10.18 -9.62 19.78
CA GLU A 197 11.27 -10.42 20.36
C GLU A 197 10.96 -11.93 20.35
N SER A 198 9.69 -12.32 20.21
CA SER A 198 9.28 -13.72 20.12
C SER A 198 9.26 -14.29 18.70
N LEU A 199 9.43 -13.45 17.67
CA LEU A 199 9.46 -13.88 16.28
C LEU A 199 10.90 -14.18 15.83
N ASP A 200 11.07 -15.23 15.01
CA ASP A 200 12.38 -15.55 14.43
C ASP A 200 12.85 -14.47 13.43
N ASP A 201 11.94 -13.97 12.61
CA ASP A 201 12.15 -12.84 11.69
C ASP A 201 11.04 -11.78 11.86
N PRO A 202 11.21 -10.82 12.78
CA PRO A 202 10.20 -9.79 13.04
C PRO A 202 10.11 -8.74 11.92
N PHE A 203 11.09 -8.66 11.02
CA PHE A 203 11.17 -7.62 10.00
C PHE A 203 11.53 -8.21 8.64
N PRO A 204 10.69 -9.10 8.07
CA PRO A 204 10.97 -9.73 6.79
C PRO A 204 11.21 -8.69 5.70
N ASN A 205 12.18 -8.98 4.83
CA ASN A 205 12.52 -8.14 3.69
C ASN A 205 12.04 -8.79 2.39
N TYR A 206 10.86 -8.38 1.92
CA TYR A 206 10.30 -8.94 0.69
C TYR A 206 11.03 -8.42 -0.55
N PRO A 207 11.39 -9.31 -1.51
CA PRO A 207 12.13 -8.92 -2.70
C PRO A 207 11.31 -8.00 -3.61
N GLN A 208 12.03 -7.19 -4.38
CA GLN A 208 11.43 -6.42 -5.49
C GLN A 208 10.87 -7.38 -6.55
N PRO A 209 9.89 -6.93 -7.37
CA PRO A 209 9.39 -7.77 -8.45
C PRO A 209 10.47 -8.07 -9.48
N GLU A 210 10.37 -9.26 -10.07
CA GLU A 210 11.25 -9.72 -11.12
C GLU A 210 10.80 -9.23 -12.49
N ALA A 211 11.72 -9.15 -13.44
CA ALA A 211 11.40 -8.57 -14.74
C ALA A 211 10.48 -9.48 -15.56
N ASN A 212 9.50 -8.90 -16.25
CA ASN A 212 8.71 -9.64 -17.23
C ASN A 212 9.60 -10.07 -18.40
N SER A 213 9.44 -11.32 -18.84
CA SER A 213 10.15 -11.89 -19.99
C SER A 213 9.74 -11.28 -21.34
N SER A 214 8.55 -10.67 -21.42
CA SER A 214 8.03 -10.05 -22.65
C SER A 214 7.05 -8.92 -22.37
N THR A 215 7.08 -7.87 -23.19
CA THR A 215 6.14 -6.75 -23.18
C THR A 215 5.07 -6.84 -24.28
N LYS A 216 5.08 -7.89 -25.10
CA LYS A 216 4.23 -8.02 -26.28
C LYS A 216 2.74 -7.94 -25.93
N GLY A 217 2.01 -7.01 -26.54
CA GLY A 217 0.58 -6.79 -26.30
C GLY A 217 0.27 -5.95 -25.05
N LEU A 218 1.29 -5.43 -24.37
CA LEU A 218 1.16 -4.52 -23.21
C LEU A 218 1.60 -3.08 -23.54
N GLU A 219 1.92 -2.78 -24.80
CA GLU A 219 2.52 -1.51 -25.23
C GLU A 219 1.69 -0.31 -24.79
N LYS A 220 0.36 -0.40 -24.96
CA LYS A 220 -0.59 0.64 -24.53
C LYS A 220 -0.56 0.91 -23.02
N LEU A 221 -0.23 -0.10 -22.20
CA LEU A 221 -0.15 0.08 -20.75
C LEU A 221 1.06 0.92 -20.34
N PHE A 222 2.19 0.79 -21.05
CA PHE A 222 3.39 1.60 -20.80
C PHE A 222 3.20 3.08 -21.16
N GLU A 223 2.30 3.37 -22.11
CA GLU A 223 1.95 4.73 -22.54
C GLU A 223 1.00 5.44 -21.55
N SER A 224 0.42 4.72 -20.59
CA SER A 224 -0.51 5.28 -19.58
C SER A 224 0.16 6.40 -18.79
N LYS A 225 -0.47 7.59 -18.74
CA LYS A 225 0.09 8.74 -18.02
C LYS A 225 -0.39 8.77 -16.57
N ILE A 226 0.50 9.14 -15.66
CA ILE A 226 0.11 9.46 -14.28
C ILE A 226 -0.89 10.62 -14.33
N PRO A 227 -2.03 10.52 -13.61
CA PRO A 227 -3.05 11.56 -13.66
C PRO A 227 -2.55 12.89 -13.08
N GLU A 228 -3.03 13.98 -13.64
CA GLU A 228 -2.79 15.32 -13.12
C GLU A 228 -3.66 15.62 -11.89
N PRO A 229 -3.23 16.55 -11.02
CA PRO A 229 -4.05 17.07 -9.93
C PRO A 229 -5.39 17.61 -10.44
N LYS A 230 -6.47 17.31 -9.71
CA LYS A 230 -7.86 17.55 -10.13
C LYS A 230 -8.23 19.03 -10.36
N SER A 231 -7.61 19.95 -9.62
CA SER A 231 -7.93 21.38 -9.70
C SER A 231 -6.67 22.22 -9.68
N ASP A 232 -6.77 23.42 -10.26
CA ASP A 232 -5.69 24.40 -10.26
C ASP A 232 -5.27 24.79 -8.84
N PHE A 233 -6.16 24.62 -7.85
CA PHE A 233 -5.84 24.81 -6.43
C PHE A 233 -4.70 23.89 -5.93
N TYR A 234 -4.59 22.68 -6.49
CA TYR A 234 -3.51 21.74 -6.19
C TYR A 234 -2.35 21.81 -7.18
N LYS A 235 -2.46 22.64 -8.23
CA LYS A 235 -1.36 22.92 -9.14
C LYS A 235 -0.50 24.01 -8.55
N LEU A 236 0.73 23.67 -8.20
CA LEU A 236 1.71 24.66 -7.78
C LEU A 236 2.12 25.51 -8.99
N ASN A 237 2.22 26.84 -8.79
CA ASN A 237 2.89 27.69 -9.78
C ASN A 237 4.39 27.33 -9.86
N ALA A 238 5.09 27.83 -10.88
CA ALA A 238 6.50 27.49 -11.12
C ALA A 238 7.41 27.73 -9.90
N LYS A 239 7.23 28.84 -9.19
CA LYS A 239 8.03 29.18 -7.99
C LYS A 239 7.74 28.24 -6.82
N SER A 240 6.46 27.93 -6.57
CA SER A 240 6.06 26.98 -5.53
C SER A 240 6.50 25.56 -5.85
N LEU A 241 6.52 25.18 -7.12
CA LEU A 241 7.03 23.88 -7.57
C LEU A 241 8.55 23.79 -7.40
N GLU A 242 9.29 24.84 -7.76
CA GLU A 242 10.73 24.91 -7.53
C GLU A 242 11.06 24.83 -6.04
N PHE A 243 10.31 25.53 -5.20
CA PHE A 243 10.44 25.41 -3.74
C PHE A 243 10.14 24.00 -3.25
N PHE A 244 9.03 23.39 -3.72
CA PHE A 244 8.68 22.00 -3.42
C PHE A 244 9.84 21.07 -3.74
N ASP A 245 10.41 21.16 -4.95
CA ASP A 245 11.45 20.25 -5.44
C ASP A 245 12.78 20.45 -4.72
N LYS A 246 13.05 21.65 -4.19
CA LYS A 246 14.21 21.91 -3.32
C LYS A 246 14.01 21.41 -1.90
N THR A 247 12.79 21.45 -1.37
CA THR A 247 12.49 21.11 0.03
C THR A 247 12.23 19.62 0.22
N TRP A 248 11.54 18.98 -0.72
CA TRP A 248 11.05 17.61 -0.54
C TRP A 248 11.60 16.68 -1.60
N SER A 249 12.42 15.74 -1.14
CA SER A 249 12.76 14.54 -1.87
C SER A 249 11.58 13.55 -1.82
N VAL A 250 11.27 12.93 -2.95
CA VAL A 250 10.09 12.05 -3.14
C VAL A 250 10.49 10.73 -3.79
N GLY A 251 9.69 9.68 -3.63
CA GLY A 251 9.99 8.33 -4.12
C GLY A 251 10.85 7.49 -3.18
N GLU A 252 10.93 6.20 -3.50
CA GLU A 252 11.57 5.16 -2.67
C GLU A 252 13.07 5.39 -2.45
N HIS A 253 13.85 5.57 -3.52
CA HIS A 253 15.30 5.80 -3.43
C HIS A 253 15.66 6.99 -2.55
N ASN A 254 14.86 8.06 -2.64
CA ASN A 254 15.05 9.28 -1.86
C ASN A 254 14.64 9.09 -0.40
N ALA A 255 13.61 8.29 -0.13
CA ALA A 255 13.20 7.93 1.23
C ALA A 255 14.33 7.17 1.94
N GLU A 256 14.89 6.15 1.28
CA GLU A 256 15.99 5.36 1.82
C GLU A 256 17.23 6.21 2.03
N LYS A 257 17.63 7.01 1.03
CA LYS A 257 18.77 7.92 1.15
C LYS A 257 18.60 8.88 2.32
N GLN A 258 17.45 9.53 2.45
CA GLN A 258 17.19 10.48 3.53
C GLN A 258 17.28 9.82 4.91
N LEU A 259 16.73 8.61 5.05
CA LEU A 259 16.82 7.87 6.29
C LEU A 259 18.28 7.54 6.63
N LEU A 260 19.04 7.03 5.65
CA LEU A 260 20.46 6.72 5.83
C LEU A 260 21.28 7.97 6.19
N ASP A 261 21.02 9.10 5.54
CA ASP A 261 21.68 10.38 5.83
C ASP A 261 21.34 10.84 7.26
N TYR A 262 20.08 10.70 7.69
CA TYR A 262 19.67 11.02 9.06
C TYR A 262 20.33 10.10 10.10
N ILE A 263 20.39 8.79 9.86
CA ILE A 263 21.03 7.81 10.75
C ILE A 263 22.54 8.08 10.88
N LYS A 264 23.20 8.46 9.79
CA LYS A 264 24.63 8.82 9.79
C LYS A 264 24.91 10.19 10.43
N SER A 265 23.89 11.04 10.55
CA SER A 265 24.02 12.38 11.10
C SER A 265 24.27 12.37 12.61
N LYS A 266 24.82 13.47 13.14
CA LYS A 266 24.91 13.66 14.61
C LYS A 266 23.54 13.94 15.24
N THR A 267 22.56 14.38 14.44
CA THR A 267 21.23 14.80 14.88
C THR A 267 20.47 13.67 15.56
N ILE A 268 20.57 12.43 15.05
CA ILE A 268 19.86 11.28 15.64
C ILE A 268 20.26 11.03 17.10
N LYS A 269 21.51 11.34 17.47
CA LYS A 269 22.01 11.19 18.85
C LYS A 269 21.41 12.21 19.82
N LEU A 270 20.91 13.32 19.30
CA LEU A 270 20.30 14.42 20.06
C LEU A 270 18.77 14.40 19.95
N TYR A 271 18.19 13.35 19.36
CA TYR A 271 16.75 13.30 19.08
C TYR A 271 15.91 13.40 20.35
N ASP A 272 16.32 12.72 21.44
CA ASP A 272 15.54 12.75 22.69
C ASP A 272 15.44 14.18 23.24
N ASP A 273 16.55 14.92 23.21
CA ASP A 273 16.65 16.28 23.71
C ASP A 273 15.96 17.32 22.80
N LEU A 274 16.07 17.14 21.47
CA LEU A 274 15.72 18.19 20.50
C LEU A 274 14.41 17.96 19.75
N ARG A 275 13.77 16.79 19.82
CA ARG A 275 12.55 16.50 19.02
C ARG A 275 11.37 17.45 19.26
N ASN A 276 11.35 18.13 20.42
CA ASN A 276 10.29 19.07 20.78
C ASN A 276 10.61 20.52 20.37
N GLU A 277 11.83 20.78 19.90
CA GLU A 277 12.29 22.12 19.51
C GLU A 277 11.88 22.42 18.06
N ILE A 278 10.94 23.36 17.89
CA ILE A 278 10.40 23.72 16.56
C ILE A 278 11.45 24.42 15.68
N SER A 279 12.37 25.16 16.29
CA SER A 279 13.40 25.94 15.59
C SER A 279 14.56 25.09 15.05
N THR A 280 14.66 23.83 15.48
CA THR A 280 15.77 22.95 15.15
C THR A 280 15.31 21.84 14.21
N ASP A 281 16.07 21.60 13.15
CA ASP A 281 15.85 20.47 12.27
C ASP A 281 16.39 19.16 12.90
N ALA A 282 15.64 18.65 13.90
CA ALA A 282 16.07 17.56 14.76
C ALA A 282 15.41 16.20 14.47
N THR A 283 14.51 16.14 13.48
CA THR A 283 13.72 14.92 13.20
C THR A 283 14.10 14.30 11.86
N SER A 284 13.70 13.04 11.64
CA SER A 284 14.05 12.32 10.41
C SER A 284 13.31 12.78 9.16
N HIS A 285 12.23 13.56 9.31
CA HIS A 285 11.32 13.95 8.22
C HIS A 285 10.74 12.78 7.40
N MET A 286 10.71 11.58 7.96
CA MET A 286 10.25 10.36 7.27
C MET A 286 8.73 10.21 7.21
N SER A 287 7.98 11.02 7.95
CA SER A 287 6.50 10.94 8.02
C SER A 287 5.83 11.00 6.64
N ARG A 288 6.34 11.85 5.73
CA ARG A 288 5.82 11.93 4.35
C ARG A 288 6.02 10.63 3.58
N HIS A 289 7.18 10.00 3.74
CA HIS A 289 7.55 8.77 3.02
C HIS A 289 6.77 7.58 3.53
N LEU A 290 6.58 7.50 4.86
CA LEU A 290 5.73 6.50 5.49
C LEU A 290 4.26 6.69 5.08
N ALA A 291 3.76 7.93 5.04
CA ALA A 291 2.39 8.23 4.64
C ALA A 291 2.11 7.97 3.14
N SER A 292 3.12 8.14 2.28
CA SER A 292 3.04 7.78 0.85
C SER A 292 3.47 6.34 0.55
N GLY A 293 3.88 5.59 1.58
CA GLY A 293 4.38 4.22 1.50
C GLY A 293 5.57 4.02 0.56
N THR A 294 6.38 5.07 0.37
CA THR A 294 7.63 5.00 -0.40
C THR A 294 8.76 4.34 0.40
N ILE A 295 8.53 4.06 1.68
CA ILE A 295 9.39 3.21 2.52
C ILE A 295 8.49 2.49 3.51
N SER A 296 8.78 1.23 3.82
CA SER A 296 8.06 0.50 4.85
C SER A 296 8.61 0.83 6.24
N SER A 297 7.76 0.74 7.26
CA SER A 297 8.21 0.84 8.66
C SER A 297 9.22 -0.25 9.02
N ARG A 298 9.11 -1.45 8.42
CA ARG A 298 10.07 -2.55 8.61
C ARG A 298 11.45 -2.20 8.06
N THR A 299 11.51 -1.58 6.87
CA THR A 299 12.77 -1.09 6.28
C THR A 299 13.40 -0.05 7.20
N CYS A 300 12.61 0.88 7.74
CA CYS A 300 13.13 1.85 8.69
C CYS A 300 13.79 1.19 9.91
N ILE A 301 13.15 0.17 10.49
CA ILE A 301 13.68 -0.54 11.65
C ILE A 301 14.94 -1.34 11.28
N ARG A 302 14.98 -2.01 10.13
CA ARG A 302 16.17 -2.76 9.69
C ARG A 302 17.41 -1.89 9.48
N LEU A 303 17.22 -0.63 9.09
CA LEU A 303 18.31 0.29 8.78
C LEU A 303 18.84 1.06 9.99
N ILE A 304 18.07 1.13 11.09
CA ILE A 304 18.45 1.76 12.37
C ILE A 304 19.26 0.77 13.21
#